data_AF-A0A420N151-F1
#
_entry.id   AF-A0A420N151-F1
#
_cell.length_a   1.000
_cell.length_b   1.000
_cell.length_c   1.000
_cell.angle_alpha   90.00
_cell.angle_beta   90.00
_cell.angle_gamma   90.00
#
_symmetry.space_group_name_H-M   'P 1'
#
loop_
_entity.id
_entity.type
_entity.pdbx_description
1 polymer ?
#
loop_
_entity_poly.entity_id
_entity_poly.type
_entity_poly.pdbx_seq_one_letter_code
_entity_poly.pdbx_strand_id
1 'polypeptide(L)'
;MAKHRSRPTRRKYSKIAKGLEALEMKVAVQNARITGLEEQMAQVRRGKKRKAVPNPNRRFMALSENLAAGEALPDSKEAEIEVDVDGEVESVIEVGVRSEDERDDFMVVTKHCQRTRSGREVKKPRRQ
;
A
#
# COMPACT_ATOMS: atom_id res chain seq x y z
N MET A 1 0.49 -1.05 58.91
CA MET A 1 0.32 -2.09 57.87
C MET A 1 1.66 -2.41 57.21
N ALA A 2 2.42 -3.38 57.72
CA ALA A 2 3.75 -3.71 57.15
C ALA A 2 3.66 -5.03 56.39
N LYS A 3 3.14 -4.98 55.16
CA LYS A 3 3.14 -6.16 54.29
C LYS A 3 4.59 -6.40 53.84
N HIS A 4 5.09 -7.62 54.07
CA HIS A 4 6.41 -8.11 53.63
C HIS A 4 7.62 -7.63 54.46
N ARG A 5 7.59 -7.86 55.78
CA ARG A 5 8.72 -7.56 56.69
C ARG A 5 9.97 -8.44 56.46
N SER A 6 9.82 -9.63 55.87
CA SER A 6 10.95 -10.53 55.67
C SER A 6 11.66 -10.31 54.33
N ARG A 7 13.00 -10.26 54.35
CA ARG A 7 13.86 -10.16 53.16
C ARG A 7 13.47 -11.14 52.03
N PRO A 8 13.15 -12.43 52.29
CA PRO A 8 12.76 -13.35 51.22
C PRO A 8 11.41 -13.00 50.58
N THR A 9 10.42 -12.53 51.34
CA THR A 9 9.12 -12.13 50.77
C THR A 9 9.27 -10.89 49.89
N ARG A 10 9.99 -9.86 50.36
CA ARG A 10 10.27 -8.65 49.56
C ARG A 10 10.99 -8.97 48.24
N ARG A 11 11.95 -9.91 48.24
CA ARG A 11 12.64 -10.34 47.01
C ARG A 11 11.69 -11.01 46.01
N LYS A 12 10.75 -11.84 46.48
CA LYS A 12 9.74 -12.48 45.61
C LYS A 12 8.86 -11.42 44.95
N TYR A 13 8.29 -10.50 45.72
CA TYR A 13 7.42 -9.44 45.17
C TYR A 13 8.19 -8.47 44.26
N SER A 14 9.45 -8.16 44.56
CA SER A 14 10.27 -7.34 43.66
C SER A 14 10.50 -8.00 42.29
N LYS A 15 10.71 -9.32 42.24
CA LYS A 15 10.82 -10.05 40.97
C LYS A 15 9.51 -10.02 40.19
N ILE A 16 8.38 -10.20 40.87
CA ILE A 16 7.05 -10.16 40.25
C ILE A 16 6.78 -8.76 39.68
N ALA A 17 7.03 -7.71 40.45
CA ALA A 17 6.83 -6.33 40.01
C ALA A 17 7.63 -6.00 38.74
N LYS A 18 8.91 -6.38 38.69
CA LYS A 18 9.75 -6.20 37.49
C LYS A 18 9.22 -6.98 36.28
N GLY A 19 8.67 -8.17 36.51
CA GLY A 19 8.06 -8.97 35.45
C GLY A 19 6.80 -8.33 34.90
N LEU A 20 5.95 -7.76 35.77
CA LEU A 20 4.75 -7.04 35.38
C LEU A 20 5.09 -5.78 34.59
N GLU A 21 6.03 -4.98 35.06
CA GLU A 21 6.51 -3.78 34.35
C GLU A 21 7.02 -4.12 32.94
N ALA A 22 7.81 -5.19 32.81
CA ALA A 22 8.29 -5.65 31.50
C ALA A 22 7.15 -6.11 30.56
N LEU A 23 6.08 -6.69 31.10
CA LEU A 23 4.90 -7.06 30.33
C LEU A 23 4.09 -5.83 29.90
N GLU A 24 3.91 -4.85 30.79
CA GLU A 24 3.23 -3.59 30.49
C GLU A 24 3.94 -2.83 29.36
N MET A 25 5.27 -2.77 29.38
CA MET A 25 6.06 -2.18 28.29
C MET A 25 5.82 -2.90 26.95
N LYS A 26 5.78 -4.24 26.96
CA LYS A 26 5.51 -5.03 25.73
C LYS A 26 4.11 -4.77 25.19
N VAL A 27 3.11 -4.69 26.07
CA VAL A 27 1.73 -4.38 25.68
C VAL A 27 1.64 -2.97 25.09
N ALA A 28 2.31 -1.98 25.69
CA ALA A 28 2.35 -0.62 25.16
C ALA A 28 2.95 -0.57 23.75
N VAL A 29 4.07 -1.27 23.51
CA VAL A 29 4.70 -1.37 22.18
C VAL A 29 3.78 -2.04 21.17
N GLN A 30 3.10 -3.11 21.56
CA GLN A 30 2.15 -3.80 20.68
C GLN A 30 0.95 -2.92 20.34
N ASN A 31 0.39 -2.20 21.31
CA ASN A 31 -0.71 -1.26 21.08
C ASN A 31 -0.30 -0.13 20.14
N ALA A 32 0.91 0.41 20.27
CA ALA A 32 1.46 1.39 19.32
C ALA A 32 1.60 0.80 17.90
N ARG A 33 2.01 -0.47 17.78
CA ARG A 33 2.06 -1.15 16.47
C ARG A 33 0.67 -1.39 15.88
N ILE A 34 -0.30 -1.81 16.69
CA ILE A 34 -1.68 -2.07 16.25
C ILE A 34 -2.31 -0.77 15.74
N THR A 35 -2.22 0.31 16.52
CA THR A 35 -2.74 1.63 16.12
C THR A 35 -2.10 2.12 14.81
N GLY A 36 -0.78 2.00 14.65
CA GLY A 36 -0.11 2.34 13.39
C GLY A 36 -0.59 1.49 12.20
N LEU A 37 -0.82 0.19 12.39
CA LEU A 37 -1.38 -0.69 11.34
C LEU A 37 -2.85 -0.35 11.03
N GLU A 38 -3.65 -0.01 12.03
CA GLU A 38 -5.04 0.39 11.87
C GLU A 38 -5.15 1.70 11.07
N GLU A 39 -4.26 2.66 11.30
CA GLU A 39 -4.17 3.88 10.51
C GLU A 39 -3.83 3.61 9.05
N GLN A 40 -2.84 2.75 8.78
CA GLN A 40 -2.51 2.32 7.42
C GLN A 40 -3.69 1.64 6.73
N MET A 41 -4.40 0.75 7.44
CA MET A 41 -5.61 0.13 6.91
C MET A 41 -6.72 1.15 6.66
N ALA A 42 -6.88 2.16 7.52
CA ALA A 42 -7.85 3.22 7.32
C ALA A 42 -7.52 4.06 6.08
N GLN A 43 -6.25 4.33 5.81
CA GLN A 43 -5.80 5.02 4.59
C GLN A 43 -6.07 4.20 3.33
N VAL A 44 -5.75 2.90 3.33
CA VAL A 44 -6.02 2.00 2.20
C VAL A 44 -7.53 1.82 1.99
N ARG A 45 -8.30 1.67 3.07
CA ARG A 45 -9.77 1.57 3.03
C ARG A 45 -10.45 2.86 2.61
N ARG A 46 -9.85 4.03 2.89
CA ARG A 46 -10.20 5.31 2.24
C ARG A 46 -9.74 5.25 0.78
N GLY A 47 -10.30 4.31 0.02
CA GLY A 47 -10.23 4.34 -1.43
C GLY A 47 -10.71 5.73 -1.85
N LYS A 48 -9.81 6.53 -2.44
CA LYS A 48 -10.17 7.80 -3.07
C LYS A 48 -11.38 7.48 -3.93
N LYS A 49 -12.57 7.96 -3.55
CA LYS A 49 -13.74 7.84 -4.42
C LYS A 49 -13.29 8.47 -5.73
N ARG A 50 -13.31 7.68 -6.81
CA ARG A 50 -12.96 8.17 -8.14
C ARG A 50 -13.75 9.47 -8.31
N LYS A 51 -13.06 10.58 -8.59
CA LYS A 51 -13.76 11.79 -9.02
C LYS A 51 -14.64 11.36 -10.18
N ALA A 52 -15.90 11.78 -10.17
CA ALA A 52 -16.85 11.40 -11.20
C ALA A 52 -16.25 11.80 -12.55
N VAL A 53 -15.87 10.82 -13.36
CA VAL A 53 -15.43 11.10 -14.74
C VAL A 53 -16.68 11.57 -15.46
N PRO A 54 -16.70 12.79 -16.01
CA PRO A 54 -17.87 13.28 -16.72
C PRO A 54 -18.22 12.30 -17.84
N ASN A 55 -19.50 11.94 -17.96
CA ASN A 55 -20.00 11.07 -19.02
C ASN A 55 -19.45 11.56 -20.37
N PRO A 56 -18.84 10.70 -21.21
CA PRO A 56 -18.33 11.10 -22.52
C PRO A 56 -19.31 11.94 -23.33
N ASN A 57 -20.59 11.55 -23.37
CA ASN A 57 -21.62 12.31 -24.09
C ASN A 57 -21.82 13.71 -23.51
N ARG A 58 -21.74 13.86 -22.19
CA ARG A 58 -21.80 15.17 -21.53
C ARG A 58 -20.59 16.04 -21.86
N ARG A 59 -19.40 15.43 -22.04
CA ARG A 59 -18.20 16.14 -22.50
C ARG A 59 -18.36 16.64 -23.93
N PHE A 60 -18.87 15.81 -24.83
CA PHE A 60 -19.08 16.20 -26.23
C PHE A 60 -20.14 17.29 -26.37
N MET A 61 -21.26 17.21 -25.62
CA MET A 61 -22.28 18.25 -25.61
C MET A 61 -21.72 19.60 -25.11
N ALA A 62 -20.99 19.60 -24.00
CA ALA A 62 -20.37 20.82 -23.48
C ALA A 62 -19.37 21.43 -24.49
N LEU A 63 -18.58 20.60 -25.18
CA LEU A 63 -17.68 21.09 -26.23
C LEU A 63 -18.45 21.71 -27.40
N SER A 64 -19.53 21.07 -27.86
CA SER A 64 -20.36 21.63 -28.92
C SER A 64 -21.05 22.93 -28.51
N GLU A 65 -21.50 23.03 -27.27
CA GLU A 65 -22.12 24.22 -26.70
C GLU A 65 -21.13 25.39 -26.62
N ASN A 66 -19.90 25.14 -26.14
CA ASN A 66 -18.85 26.16 -26.08
C ASN A 66 -18.44 26.65 -27.48
N LEU A 67 -18.30 25.73 -28.44
CA LEU A 67 -18.01 26.08 -29.84
C LEU A 67 -19.14 26.90 -30.47
N ALA A 68 -20.41 26.55 -30.19
CA ALA A 68 -21.57 27.29 -30.68
C ALA A 68 -21.71 28.66 -30.00
N ALA A 69 -21.31 28.78 -28.73
CA ALA A 69 -21.26 30.04 -27.99
C ALA A 69 -20.10 30.96 -28.40
N GLY A 70 -19.18 30.49 -29.26
CA GLY A 70 -17.99 31.23 -29.67
C GLY A 70 -16.97 31.39 -28.53
N GLU A 71 -17.06 30.57 -27.48
CA GLU A 71 -16.16 30.61 -26.34
C GLU A 71 -14.82 29.96 -26.73
N ALA A 72 -13.71 30.69 -26.57
CA ALA A 72 -12.38 30.17 -26.87
C ALA A 72 -12.09 28.96 -25.97
N LEU A 73 -11.68 27.84 -26.59
CA LEU A 73 -11.17 26.69 -25.84
C LEU A 73 -10.02 27.18 -24.95
N PRO A 74 -9.90 26.72 -23.69
CA PRO A 74 -8.78 27.09 -22.84
C PRO A 74 -7.49 26.75 -23.59
N ASP A 75 -6.66 27.77 -23.82
CA ASP A 75 -5.40 27.62 -24.53
C ASP A 75 -4.59 26.52 -23.85
N SER A 76 -4.23 25.48 -24.60
CA SER A 76 -3.41 24.36 -24.11
C SER A 76 -1.97 24.76 -23.75
N LYS A 77 -1.67 26.06 -23.69
CA LYS A 77 -0.36 26.65 -23.39
C LYS A 77 -0.04 26.69 -21.90
N GLU A 78 -1.02 26.53 -21.01
CA GLU A 78 -0.76 26.51 -19.55
C GLU A 78 -0.34 25.12 -19.02
N ALA A 79 -0.21 24.10 -19.89
CA ALA A 79 0.25 22.76 -19.53
C ALA A 79 1.75 22.52 -19.79
N GLU A 80 2.52 23.55 -20.16
CA GLU A 80 3.97 23.54 -20.03
C GLU A 80 4.31 23.80 -18.57
N ILE A 81 4.30 22.73 -17.77
CA ILE A 81 4.99 22.74 -16.48
C ILE A 81 6.46 22.98 -16.82
N GLU A 82 6.97 24.15 -16.44
CA GLU A 82 8.39 24.46 -16.37
C GLU A 82 9.03 23.38 -15.50
N VAL A 83 9.60 22.36 -16.13
CA VAL A 83 10.53 21.44 -15.48
C VAL A 83 11.80 22.26 -15.34
N ASP A 84 12.01 22.78 -14.14
CA ASP A 84 13.25 23.45 -13.74
C ASP A 84 14.40 22.45 -13.93
N VAL A 85 15.11 22.56 -15.06
CA VAL A 85 16.30 21.77 -15.40
C VAL A 85 17.51 22.55 -14.87
N ASP A 86 17.59 22.73 -13.55
CA ASP A 86 18.80 23.22 -12.90
C ASP A 86 19.02 22.45 -11.60
N GLY A 87 19.83 21.39 -11.69
CA GLY A 87 20.21 20.58 -10.54
C GLY A 87 20.82 19.24 -10.92
N GLU A 88 22.08 19.28 -11.37
CA GLU A 88 23.07 18.19 -11.33
C GLU A 88 22.58 16.76 -11.62
N VAL A 89 22.75 16.36 -12.88
CA VAL A 89 22.88 14.95 -13.26
C VAL A 89 24.21 14.43 -12.73
N GLU A 90 24.19 13.59 -11.68
CA GLU A 90 25.17 12.51 -11.46
C GLU A 90 24.76 11.64 -10.26
N SER A 91 23.76 10.78 -10.42
CA SER A 91 23.62 9.60 -9.57
C SER A 91 24.03 8.38 -10.38
N VAL A 92 25.30 8.03 -10.27
CA VAL A 92 25.88 6.73 -10.66
C VAL A 92 25.04 5.63 -10.04
N ILE A 93 24.36 4.85 -10.88
CA ILE A 93 23.59 3.69 -10.43
C ILE A 93 24.60 2.58 -10.14
N GLU A 94 24.90 2.36 -8.86
CA GLU A 94 25.66 1.20 -8.41
C GLU A 94 24.79 -0.05 -8.60
N VAL A 95 25.09 -0.82 -9.66
CA VAL A 95 24.47 -2.13 -9.88
C VAL A 95 25.13 -3.12 -8.94
N GLY A 96 24.58 -3.23 -7.73
CA GLY A 96 24.94 -4.30 -6.79
C GLY A 96 24.58 -5.65 -7.39
N VAL A 97 25.59 -6.38 -7.87
CA VAL A 97 25.50 -7.81 -8.22
C VAL A 97 25.22 -8.57 -6.93
N ARG A 98 23.94 -8.90 -6.69
CA ARG A 98 23.57 -9.85 -5.65
C ARG A 98 23.63 -11.25 -6.24
N SER A 99 24.55 -12.04 -5.68
CA SER A 99 24.78 -13.46 -5.96
C SER A 99 23.50 -14.28 -5.78
N GLU A 100 23.46 -15.35 -6.55
CA GLU A 100 22.37 -16.32 -6.74
C GLU A 100 21.91 -16.91 -5.39
N ASP A 101 20.68 -16.60 -5.00
CA ASP A 101 19.96 -17.43 -4.03
C ASP A 101 19.34 -18.60 -4.79
N GLU A 102 19.76 -19.81 -4.42
CA GLU A 102 19.24 -21.09 -4.87
C GLU A 102 17.71 -21.08 -4.85
N ARG A 103 17.13 -21.13 -6.05
CA ARG A 103 15.70 -21.32 -6.21
C ARG A 103 15.38 -22.78 -5.90
N ASP A 104 14.60 -23.01 -4.86
CA ASP A 104 13.80 -24.22 -4.79
C ASP A 104 12.73 -24.13 -5.89
N ASP A 105 13.03 -24.74 -7.03
CA ASP A 105 12.12 -24.95 -8.14
C ASP A 105 10.98 -25.88 -7.72
N PHE A 106 9.98 -25.33 -7.01
CA PHE A 106 8.65 -25.90 -7.08
C PHE A 106 8.14 -25.62 -8.50
N MET A 107 8.44 -26.53 -9.42
CA MET A 107 7.81 -26.65 -10.73
C MET A 107 6.30 -26.80 -10.53
N VAL A 108 5.60 -25.69 -10.30
CA VAL A 108 4.18 -25.61 -10.59
C VAL A 108 4.12 -25.76 -12.10
N VAL A 109 3.77 -26.95 -12.56
CA VAL A 109 3.37 -27.19 -13.95
C VAL A 109 2.10 -26.38 -14.17
N THR A 110 2.26 -25.07 -14.40
CA THR A 110 1.19 -24.20 -14.83
C THR A 110 0.85 -24.63 -16.24
N LYS A 111 -0.14 -25.52 -16.38
CA LYS A 111 -0.69 -25.83 -17.69
C LYS A 111 -1.15 -24.51 -18.30
N HIS A 112 -0.64 -24.17 -19.48
CA HIS A 112 -1.09 -22.99 -20.21
C HIS A 112 -2.57 -23.19 -20.55
N CYS A 113 -3.44 -22.58 -19.75
CA CYS A 113 -4.88 -22.62 -19.92
C CYS A 113 -5.38 -21.29 -20.46
N GLN A 114 -6.22 -21.34 -21.48
CA GLN A 114 -6.88 -20.15 -21.99
C GLN A 114 -7.87 -19.68 -20.92
N ARG A 115 -7.86 -18.39 -20.62
CA ARG A 115 -8.76 -17.76 -19.65
C ARG A 115 -9.65 -16.75 -20.34
N THR A 116 -10.89 -16.66 -19.87
CA THR A 116 -11.83 -15.62 -20.26
C THR A 116 -11.41 -14.24 -19.72
N ARG A 117 -12.02 -13.16 -20.22
CA ARG A 117 -11.78 -11.78 -19.70
C ARG A 117 -12.03 -11.65 -18.20
N SER A 118 -12.90 -12.50 -17.63
CA SER A 118 -13.18 -12.56 -16.19
C SER A 118 -12.27 -13.54 -15.41
N GLY A 119 -11.24 -14.10 -16.05
CA GLY A 119 -10.26 -14.98 -15.41
C GLY A 119 -10.67 -16.44 -15.25
N ARG A 120 -11.85 -16.86 -15.73
CA ARG A 120 -12.27 -18.29 -15.68
C ARG A 120 -11.53 -19.10 -16.73
N GLU A 121 -11.04 -20.27 -16.34
CA GLU A 121 -10.37 -21.23 -17.23
C GLU A 121 -11.36 -21.82 -18.25
N VAL A 122 -10.94 -21.85 -19.52
CA VAL A 122 -11.73 -22.40 -20.63
C VAL A 122 -11.55 -23.91 -20.69
N LYS A 123 -12.65 -24.66 -20.56
CA LYS A 123 -12.66 -26.13 -20.63
C LYS A 123 -12.45 -26.59 -22.08
N LYS A 124 -11.47 -27.46 -22.31
CA LYS A 124 -11.27 -28.08 -23.64
C LYS A 124 -12.40 -29.09 -23.94
N PRO A 125 -12.91 -29.14 -25.19
CA PRO A 125 -13.87 -30.16 -25.60
C PRO A 125 -13.24 -31.56 -25.57
N ARG A 126 -14.03 -32.59 -25.25
CA ARG A 126 -13.58 -34.00 -25.32
C ARG A 126 -13.36 -34.37 -26.79
N ARG A 127 -12.19 -34.91 -27.12
CA ARG A 127 -11.97 -35.55 -28.43
C ARG A 127 -12.76 -36.86 -28.49
N GLN A 128 -13.36 -37.11 -29.65
CA GLN A 128 -14.14 -38.30 -29.97
C GLN A 128 -13.21 -39.45 -30.36
#